data_AF-A0A968LAG3-F1
#
_entry.id   AF-A0A968LAG3-F1
#
_cell.length_a   1.000
_cell.length_b   1.000
_cell.length_c   1.000
_cell.angle_alpha   90.00
_cell.angle_beta   90.00
_cell.angle_gamma   90.00
#
_symmetry.space_group_name_H-M   'P 1'
#
loop_
_entity.id
_entity.type
_entity.pdbx_description
1 polymer ?
#
loop_
_entity_poly.entity_id
_entity_poly.type
_entity_poly.pdbx_seq_one_letter_code
_entity_poly.pdbx_strand_id
1 'polypeptide(L)'
;MLADRSPGERSAIVLGVVLIVLGGLTLLGRALSIDVLGIGWPLLVIAPGVALFAVGVGVGGPAGVAFAIPGGIVTMVGTVLAVQAATGLWATWAYAWALVAPGGVGAGMLLYGIIANQRDIARTGLPILLTGLGLFLGFGLFFEGVLHLSGPDLPIAEPALAVGLVVLGVLVLLSGVVGGRRRA
;
A
#
# COMPACT_ATOMS: atom_id res chain seq x y z
N MET A 1 7.53 4.04 24.52
CA MET A 1 7.82 2.91 25.44
C MET A 1 8.56 1.73 24.77
N LEU A 2 8.84 1.75 23.46
CA LEU A 2 9.55 0.65 22.74
C LEU A 2 11.08 0.80 22.72
N ALA A 3 11.62 1.94 23.16
CA ALA A 3 13.05 2.24 23.08
C ALA A 3 13.91 1.43 24.07
N ASP A 4 13.34 0.92 25.16
CA ASP A 4 14.05 0.23 26.25
C ASP A 4 14.06 -1.30 26.14
N ARG A 5 13.50 -1.87 25.06
CA ARG A 5 13.38 -3.33 24.93
C ARG A 5 14.65 -3.97 24.38
N SER A 6 15.02 -5.10 24.93
CA SER A 6 16.16 -5.90 24.49
C SER A 6 15.98 -6.35 23.02
N PRO A 7 17.07 -6.60 22.26
CA PRO A 7 16.98 -7.04 20.86
C PRO A 7 16.13 -8.32 20.68
N GLY A 8 16.11 -9.20 21.68
CA GLY A 8 15.28 -10.40 21.72
C GLY A 8 13.78 -10.10 21.84
N GLU A 9 13.39 -9.13 22.68
CA GLU A 9 11.98 -8.71 22.81
C GLU A 9 11.48 -8.03 21.54
N ARG A 10 12.32 -7.24 20.85
CA ARG A 10 11.95 -6.63 19.56
C ARG A 10 11.74 -7.69 18.50
N SER A 11 12.63 -8.69 18.44
CA SER A 11 12.50 -9.82 17.52
C SER A 11 11.25 -10.65 17.81
N ALA A 12 10.94 -10.90 19.09
CA ALA A 12 9.72 -11.61 19.49
C ALA A 12 8.43 -10.83 19.14
N ILE A 13 8.44 -9.49 19.26
CA ILE A 13 7.32 -8.65 18.84
C ILE A 13 7.16 -8.66 17.32
N VAL A 14 8.26 -8.56 16.57
CA VAL A 14 8.26 -8.64 15.10
C VAL A 14 7.72 -9.99 14.64
N LEU A 15 8.22 -11.09 15.21
CA LEU A 15 7.72 -12.44 14.97
C LEU A 15 6.24 -12.56 15.34
N GLY A 16 5.82 -12.03 16.50
CA GLY A 16 4.43 -12.04 16.94
C GLY A 16 3.50 -11.29 15.98
N VAL A 17 3.90 -10.11 15.53
CA VAL A 17 3.13 -9.32 14.54
C VAL A 17 3.05 -10.06 13.21
N VAL A 18 4.16 -10.62 12.72
CA VAL A 18 4.18 -11.42 11.49
C VAL A 18 3.24 -12.63 11.61
N LEU A 19 3.29 -13.36 12.73
CA LEU A 19 2.43 -14.51 12.99
C LEU A 19 0.95 -14.12 13.13
N ILE A 20 0.64 -12.98 13.76
CA ILE A 20 -0.73 -12.46 13.86
C ILE A 20 -1.25 -12.07 12.48
N VAL A 21 -0.44 -11.42 11.65
CA VAL A 21 -0.85 -11.04 10.29
C VAL A 21 -1.03 -12.28 9.42
N LEU A 22 -0.09 -13.24 9.43
CA LEU A 22 -0.23 -14.51 8.71
C LEU A 22 -1.45 -15.31 9.20
N GLY A 23 -1.60 -15.46 10.51
CA GLY A 23 -2.69 -16.21 11.13
C GLY A 23 -4.05 -15.56 10.87
N GLY A 24 -4.15 -14.24 10.99
CA GLY A 24 -5.37 -13.48 10.72
C GLY A 24 -5.79 -13.57 9.25
N LEU A 25 -4.84 -13.43 8.32
CA LEU A 25 -5.12 -13.50 6.88
C LEU A 25 -5.57 -14.92 6.45
N THR A 26 -4.94 -15.96 7.01
CA THR A 26 -5.34 -17.36 6.73
C THR A 26 -6.70 -17.71 7.34
N LEU A 27 -7.00 -17.21 8.54
CA LEU A 27 -8.31 -17.38 9.16
C LEU A 27 -9.42 -16.66 8.39
N LEU A 28 -9.15 -15.43 7.92
CA LEU A 28 -10.11 -14.67 7.11
C LEU A 28 -10.39 -15.34 5.76
N GLY A 29 -9.36 -15.88 5.10
CA GLY A 29 -9.51 -16.64 3.87
C GLY A 29 -10.35 -17.91 4.04
N ARG A 30 -10.21 -18.61 5.18
CA ARG A 30 -11.02 -19.79 5.50
C ARG A 30 -12.46 -19.44 5.88
N ALA A 31 -12.67 -18.34 6.60
CA ALA A 31 -14.00 -17.91 7.03
C ALA A 31 -14.92 -17.54 5.85
N LEU A 32 -14.34 -17.12 4.71
CA LEU A 32 -15.09 -16.68 3.54
C LEU A 32 -15.34 -17.80 2.50
N SER A 33 -14.92 -19.05 2.77
CA SER A 33 -15.08 -20.19 1.83
C SER A 33 -14.47 -19.94 0.44
N ILE A 34 -13.42 -19.13 0.38
CA ILE A 34 -12.77 -18.71 -0.86
C ILE A 34 -11.73 -19.75 -1.26
N ASP A 35 -11.65 -20.06 -2.55
CA ASP A 35 -10.69 -20.99 -3.12
C ASP A 35 -9.25 -20.55 -2.81
N VAL A 36 -8.64 -21.22 -1.83
CA VAL A 36 -7.38 -20.83 -1.17
C VAL A 36 -6.21 -20.79 -2.16
N LEU A 37 -6.31 -21.51 -3.29
CA LEU A 37 -5.28 -21.55 -4.33
C LEU A 37 -5.42 -20.44 -5.38
N GLY A 38 -6.63 -19.91 -5.61
CA GLY A 38 -6.88 -18.82 -6.55
C GLY A 38 -6.63 -17.42 -5.96
N ILE A 39 -6.99 -17.21 -4.69
CA ILE A 39 -6.88 -15.92 -4.00
C ILE A 39 -5.82 -15.92 -2.88
N GLY A 40 -5.31 -17.08 -2.47
CA GLY A 40 -4.30 -17.17 -1.41
C GLY A 40 -2.87 -16.93 -1.89
N TRP A 41 -2.57 -17.08 -3.19
CA TRP A 41 -1.19 -16.91 -3.68
C TRP A 41 -0.63 -15.48 -3.54
N PRO A 42 -1.40 -14.38 -3.66
CA PRO A 42 -0.90 -13.03 -3.39
C PRO A 42 -0.44 -12.86 -1.93
N LEU A 43 -0.97 -13.67 -0.99
CA LEU A 43 -0.49 -13.68 0.39
C LEU A 43 0.98 -14.11 0.49
N LEU A 44 1.46 -14.97 -0.44
CA LEU A 44 2.88 -15.35 -0.52
C LEU A 44 3.77 -14.17 -0.91
N VAL A 45 3.20 -13.12 -1.53
CA VAL A 45 3.89 -11.87 -1.84
C VAL A 45 3.75 -10.87 -0.69
N ILE A 46 2.57 -10.76 -0.08
CA ILE A 46 2.33 -9.87 1.06
C ILE A 46 3.21 -10.26 2.25
N ALA A 47 3.26 -11.55 2.59
CA ALA A 47 3.97 -12.05 3.76
C ALA A 47 5.45 -11.61 3.85
N PRO A 48 6.30 -11.83 2.82
CA PRO A 48 7.69 -11.36 2.86
C PRO A 48 7.78 -9.83 2.87
N GLY A 49 6.86 -9.11 2.22
CA GLY A 49 6.81 -7.64 2.27
C GLY A 49 6.56 -7.11 3.69
N VAL A 50 5.56 -7.67 4.38
CA VAL A 50 5.23 -7.32 5.76
C VAL A 50 6.37 -7.72 6.70
N ALA A 51 6.96 -8.89 6.51
CA ALA A 51 8.11 -9.34 7.30
C ALA A 51 9.30 -8.37 7.15
N LEU A 52 9.62 -7.97 5.92
CA LEU A 52 10.69 -7.02 5.62
C LEU A 52 10.42 -5.65 6.26
N PHE A 53 9.18 -5.17 6.19
CA PHE A 53 8.77 -3.94 6.85
C PHE A 53 8.93 -4.03 8.38
N ALA A 54 8.51 -5.16 8.97
CA ALA A 54 8.60 -5.39 10.41
C ALA A 54 10.07 -5.49 10.87
N VAL A 55 10.96 -6.09 10.08
CA VAL A 55 12.41 -6.02 10.29
C VAL A 55 12.89 -4.57 10.32
N GLY A 56 12.45 -3.75 9.36
CA GLY A 56 12.74 -2.31 9.35
C GLY A 56 12.36 -1.62 10.65
N VAL A 57 11.13 -1.83 11.12
CA VAL A 57 10.64 -1.30 12.42
C VAL A 57 11.50 -1.78 13.58
N GLY A 58 11.91 -3.05 13.60
CA GLY A 58 12.76 -3.63 14.63
C GLY A 58 14.18 -3.03 14.66
N VAL A 59 14.76 -2.78 13.48
CA VAL A 59 16.08 -2.13 13.31
C VAL A 59 16.02 -0.68 13.79
N GLY A 60 14.97 0.06 13.44
CA GLY A 60 14.80 1.46 13.83
C GLY A 60 15.80 2.41 13.16
N GLY A 61 15.66 3.71 13.49
CA GLY A 61 16.52 4.77 12.95
C GLY A 61 16.51 4.89 11.41
N PRO A 62 17.57 5.48 10.82
CA PRO A 62 17.70 5.59 9.36
C PRO A 62 17.84 4.23 8.65
N ALA A 63 18.50 3.26 9.28
CA ALA A 63 18.71 1.93 8.72
C ALA A 63 17.41 1.15 8.54
N GLY A 64 16.43 1.32 9.44
CA GLY A 64 15.12 0.69 9.33
C GLY A 64 14.31 1.13 8.11
N VAL A 65 14.51 2.37 7.62
CA VAL A 65 13.85 2.88 6.41
C VAL A 65 14.24 2.09 5.17
N ALA A 66 15.51 1.68 5.09
CA ALA A 66 16.04 0.92 3.96
C ALA A 66 15.32 -0.44 3.79
N PHE A 67 14.71 -0.97 4.86
CA PHE A 67 13.87 -2.16 4.82
C PHE A 67 12.38 -1.82 4.70
N ALA A 68 11.93 -0.73 5.32
CA ALA A 68 10.54 -0.31 5.29
C ALA A 68 10.04 0.06 3.88
N ILE A 69 10.89 0.70 3.06
CA ILE A 69 10.55 1.06 1.67
C ILE A 69 10.31 -0.18 0.81
N PRO A 70 11.27 -1.10 0.63
CA PRO A 70 11.03 -2.31 -0.15
C PRO A 70 9.94 -3.19 0.47
N GLY A 71 9.82 -3.25 1.81
CA GLY A 71 8.71 -3.95 2.47
C GLY A 71 7.34 -3.36 2.11
N GLY A 72 7.23 -2.02 2.07
CA GLY A 72 6.03 -1.32 1.63
C GLY A 72 5.67 -1.58 0.18
N ILE A 73 6.66 -1.55 -0.73
CA ILE A 73 6.46 -1.87 -2.16
C ILE A 73 5.95 -3.31 -2.32
N VAL A 74 6.64 -4.29 -1.75
CA VAL A 74 6.29 -5.71 -1.90
C VAL A 74 4.91 -6.00 -1.29
N THR A 75 4.60 -5.42 -0.14
CA THR A 75 3.26 -5.52 0.47
C THR A 75 2.20 -4.93 -0.44
N MET A 76 2.47 -3.79 -1.07
CA MET A 76 1.55 -3.14 -2.00
C MET A 76 1.35 -3.97 -3.29
N VAL A 77 2.41 -4.57 -3.85
CA VAL A 77 2.30 -5.52 -4.97
C VAL A 77 1.34 -6.65 -4.60
N GLY A 78 1.59 -7.31 -3.47
CA GLY A 78 0.73 -8.40 -3.02
C GLY A 78 -0.72 -7.96 -2.78
N THR A 79 -0.93 -6.75 -2.29
CA THR A 79 -2.27 -6.18 -2.08
C THR A 79 -3.00 -5.93 -3.40
N VAL A 80 -2.33 -5.33 -4.39
CA VAL A 80 -2.87 -5.13 -5.74
C VAL A 80 -3.24 -6.47 -6.37
N LEU A 81 -2.33 -7.45 -6.29
CA LEU A 81 -2.57 -8.79 -6.83
C LEU A 81 -3.73 -9.50 -6.13
N ALA A 82 -3.89 -9.32 -4.81
CA ALA A 82 -5.03 -9.86 -4.07
C ALA A 82 -6.36 -9.28 -4.56
N VAL A 83 -6.43 -7.97 -4.77
CA VAL A 83 -7.63 -7.31 -5.31
C VAL A 83 -7.91 -7.78 -6.74
N GLN A 84 -6.90 -7.86 -7.59
CA GLN A 84 -7.05 -8.30 -8.98
C GLN A 84 -7.46 -9.77 -9.09
N ALA A 85 -6.88 -10.65 -8.26
CA ALA A 85 -7.25 -12.07 -8.21
C ALA A 85 -8.70 -12.27 -7.74
N ALA A 86 -9.17 -11.44 -6.79
CA ALA A 86 -10.54 -11.51 -6.27
C ALA A 86 -11.59 -10.92 -7.22
N THR A 87 -11.23 -9.89 -8.00
CA THR A 87 -12.18 -9.17 -8.88
C THR A 87 -12.06 -9.56 -10.35
N GLY A 88 -11.00 -10.27 -10.75
CA GLY A 88 -10.69 -10.57 -12.15
C GLY A 88 -10.19 -9.36 -12.96
N LEU A 89 -9.99 -8.20 -12.33
CA LEU A 89 -9.64 -6.93 -12.97
C LEU A 89 -8.14 -6.83 -13.31
N TRP A 90 -7.60 -7.80 -14.06
CA TRP A 90 -6.18 -7.88 -14.41
C TRP A 90 -5.71 -6.71 -15.30
N ALA A 91 -6.61 -6.15 -16.11
CA ALA A 91 -6.33 -4.99 -16.96
C ALA A 91 -5.83 -3.78 -16.16
N THR A 92 -6.25 -3.67 -14.90
CA THR A 92 -5.87 -2.55 -14.01
C THR A 92 -4.37 -2.50 -13.72
N TRP A 93 -3.61 -3.56 -14.02
CA TRP A 93 -2.14 -3.57 -13.96
C TRP A 93 -1.50 -2.45 -14.78
N ALA A 94 -2.15 -2.01 -15.87
CA ALA A 94 -1.70 -0.89 -16.70
C ALA A 94 -1.50 0.42 -15.92
N TYR A 95 -2.23 0.60 -14.81
CA TYR A 95 -2.16 1.81 -13.99
C TYR A 95 -1.92 1.55 -12.48
N ALA A 96 -2.10 0.32 -12.00
CA ALA A 96 -1.87 -0.07 -10.60
C ALA A 96 -0.39 0.02 -10.16
N TRP A 97 0.55 0.07 -11.09
CA TRP A 97 1.97 0.29 -10.79
C TRP A 97 2.23 1.60 -10.03
N ALA A 98 1.35 2.61 -10.20
CA ALA A 98 1.42 3.87 -9.44
C ALA A 98 1.12 3.67 -7.95
N LEU A 99 0.25 2.71 -7.59
CA LEU A 99 0.10 2.28 -6.20
C LEU A 99 1.35 1.55 -5.73
N VAL A 100 1.92 0.67 -6.55
CA VAL A 100 3.08 -0.15 -6.16
C VAL A 100 4.33 0.69 -5.88
N ALA A 101 4.79 1.47 -6.86
CA ALA A 101 6.07 2.16 -6.76
C ALA A 101 5.94 3.42 -5.88
N PRO A 102 5.34 4.54 -6.33
CA PRO A 102 5.20 5.70 -5.46
C PRO A 102 4.27 5.43 -4.26
N GLY A 103 3.12 4.77 -4.45
CA GLY A 103 2.21 4.48 -3.33
C GLY A 103 2.84 3.58 -2.25
N GLY A 104 3.52 2.49 -2.64
CA GLY A 104 4.15 1.54 -1.73
C GLY A 104 5.36 2.13 -1.00
N VAL A 105 6.19 2.93 -1.69
CA VAL A 105 7.28 3.70 -1.07
C VAL A 105 6.70 4.66 -0.03
N GLY A 106 5.72 5.48 -0.42
CA GLY A 106 5.12 6.47 0.45
C GLY A 106 4.43 5.86 1.67
N ALA A 107 3.68 4.77 1.47
CA ALA A 107 3.05 4.01 2.55
C ALA A 107 4.08 3.41 3.51
N GLY A 108 5.15 2.79 2.99
CA GLY A 108 6.24 2.25 3.79
C GLY A 108 6.90 3.33 4.66
N MET A 109 7.26 4.48 4.08
CA MET A 109 7.83 5.60 4.84
C MET A 109 6.86 6.19 5.86
N LEU A 110 5.59 6.36 5.48
CA LEU A 110 4.54 6.91 6.34
C LEU A 110 4.31 6.02 7.57
N LEU A 111 4.03 4.74 7.35
CA LEU A 111 3.78 3.77 8.42
C LEU A 111 5.01 3.61 9.31
N TYR A 112 6.20 3.51 8.71
CA TYR A 112 7.44 3.40 9.48
C TYR A 112 7.67 4.63 10.36
N GLY A 113 7.51 5.84 9.81
CA GLY A 113 7.67 7.08 10.56
C GLY A 113 6.66 7.22 11.70
N ILE A 114 5.43 6.74 11.54
CA ILE A 114 4.43 6.71 12.61
C ILE A 114 4.84 5.71 13.70
N ILE A 115 5.14 4.47 13.33
CA ILE A 115 5.44 3.38 14.28
C ILE A 115 6.76 3.64 15.03
N ALA A 116 7.79 4.11 14.34
CA ALA A 116 9.09 4.43 14.91
C ALA A 116 9.16 5.83 15.55
N ASN A 117 8.04 6.57 15.58
CA ASN A 117 7.96 7.95 16.07
C ASN A 117 8.96 8.92 15.40
N GLN A 118 9.25 8.70 14.11
CA GLN A 118 10.14 9.51 13.27
C GLN A 118 9.30 10.38 12.32
N ARG A 119 8.83 11.51 12.84
CA ARG A 119 7.87 12.40 12.15
C ARG A 119 8.38 12.93 10.81
N ASP A 120 9.68 13.17 10.65
CA ASP A 120 10.25 13.67 9.41
C ASP A 120 10.14 12.67 8.26
N ILE A 121 10.28 11.38 8.58
CA ILE A 121 10.14 10.28 7.63
C ILE A 121 8.68 10.13 7.22
N ALA A 122 7.76 10.19 8.18
CA ALA A 122 6.33 10.16 7.91
C ALA A 122 5.89 11.33 7.01
N ARG A 123 6.37 12.55 7.31
CA ARG A 123 6.11 13.77 6.51
C ARG A 123 6.68 13.69 5.10
N THR A 124 7.76 12.94 4.90
CA THR A 124 8.34 12.70 3.58
C THR A 124 7.55 11.65 2.80
N GLY A 125 7.07 10.60 3.47
CA GLY A 125 6.27 9.54 2.86
C GLY A 125 4.88 9.97 2.40
N LEU A 126 4.20 10.84 3.15
CA LEU A 126 2.84 11.28 2.84
C LEU A 126 2.67 11.88 1.42
N PRO A 127 3.45 12.88 0.97
CA PRO A 127 3.30 13.42 -0.38
C PRO A 127 3.62 12.39 -1.46
N ILE A 128 4.53 11.44 -1.20
CA ILE A 128 4.86 10.36 -2.14
C ILE A 128 3.66 9.40 -2.28
N LEU A 129 3.03 9.02 -1.16
CA LEU A 129 1.82 8.21 -1.14
C LEU A 129 0.67 8.90 -1.89
N LEU A 130 0.44 10.18 -1.61
CA LEU A 130 -0.59 10.98 -2.28
C LEU A 130 -0.31 11.10 -3.79
N THR A 131 0.95 11.23 -4.18
CA THR A 131 1.36 11.26 -5.60
C THR A 131 1.05 9.93 -6.27
N GLY A 132 1.39 8.80 -5.64
CA GLY A 132 1.07 7.48 -6.18
C GLY A 132 -0.43 7.24 -6.31
N LEU A 133 -1.21 7.66 -5.32
CA LEU A 133 -2.67 7.57 -5.37
C LEU A 133 -3.26 8.50 -6.44
N GLY A 134 -2.75 9.72 -6.58
CA GLY A 134 -3.17 10.66 -7.61
C GLY A 134 -2.85 10.15 -9.02
N LEU A 135 -1.66 9.58 -9.23
CA LEU A 135 -1.28 8.95 -10.49
C LEU A 135 -2.16 7.72 -10.79
N PHE A 136 -2.42 6.87 -9.80
CA PHE A 136 -3.30 5.71 -9.95
C PHE A 136 -4.70 6.12 -10.40
N LEU A 137 -5.27 7.14 -9.79
CA LEU A 137 -6.60 7.62 -10.17
C LEU A 137 -6.58 8.35 -11.52
N GLY A 138 -5.58 9.20 -11.78
CA GLY A 138 -5.47 9.90 -13.05
C GLY A 138 -5.30 8.94 -14.23
N PHE A 139 -4.42 7.95 -14.09
CA PHE A 139 -4.28 6.90 -15.09
C PHE A 139 -5.50 5.98 -15.13
N GLY A 140 -6.06 5.57 -13.98
CA GLY A 140 -7.26 4.74 -13.95
C GLY A 140 -8.44 5.39 -14.68
N LEU A 141 -8.68 6.69 -14.47
CA LEU A 141 -9.68 7.46 -15.21
C LEU A 141 -9.41 7.49 -16.71
N PHE A 142 -8.15 7.67 -17.11
CA PHE A 142 -7.78 7.67 -18.52
C PHE A 142 -7.94 6.29 -19.17
N PHE A 143 -7.36 5.24 -18.58
CA PHE A 143 -7.38 3.89 -19.13
C PHE A 143 -8.78 3.26 -19.09
N GLU A 144 -9.54 3.43 -18.01
CA GLU A 144 -10.89 2.87 -17.93
C GLU A 144 -11.93 3.75 -18.63
N GLY A 145 -11.87 5.07 -18.45
CA GLY A 145 -12.87 5.98 -19.03
C GLY A 145 -12.69 6.26 -20.51
N VAL A 146 -11.45 6.38 -21.00
CA VAL A 146 -11.17 6.67 -22.43
C VAL A 146 -10.95 5.39 -23.22
N LEU A 147 -10.10 4.49 -22.70
CA LEU A 147 -9.68 3.29 -23.43
C LEU A 147 -10.57 2.07 -23.17
N HIS A 148 -11.52 2.14 -22.23
CA HIS A 148 -12.43 1.04 -21.87
C HIS A 148 -11.69 -0.28 -21.61
N LEU A 149 -10.53 -0.19 -20.93
CA LEU A 149 -9.57 -1.28 -20.82
C LEU A 149 -10.15 -2.55 -20.16
N SER A 150 -11.06 -2.40 -19.19
CA SER A 150 -11.73 -3.51 -18.52
C SER A 150 -13.05 -3.96 -19.18
N GLY A 151 -13.44 -3.36 -20.31
CA GLY A 151 -14.62 -3.72 -21.11
C GLY A 151 -15.85 -2.81 -20.92
N PRO A 152 -16.76 -2.73 -21.91
CA PRO A 152 -17.90 -1.80 -21.91
C PRO A 152 -19.07 -2.19 -20.98
N ASP A 153 -19.11 -3.43 -20.48
CA ASP A 153 -20.26 -3.98 -19.73
C ASP A 153 -20.17 -3.86 -18.20
N LEU A 154 -19.14 -3.19 -17.66
CA LEU A 154 -19.07 -2.94 -16.22
C LEU A 154 -19.96 -1.74 -15.85
N PRO A 155 -21.00 -1.89 -15.00
CA PRO A 155 -21.89 -0.80 -14.55
C PRO A 155 -21.20 0.22 -13.60
N ILE A 156 -19.87 0.24 -13.65
CA ILE A 156 -18.98 1.08 -12.87
C ILE A 156 -18.57 2.32 -13.70
N ALA A 157 -18.70 2.28 -15.03
CA ALA A 157 -18.16 3.27 -15.97
C ALA A 157 -18.72 4.70 -15.79
N GLU A 158 -20.01 4.88 -15.50
CA GLU A 158 -20.58 6.23 -15.32
C GLU A 158 -20.28 6.85 -13.94
N PRO A 159 -20.53 6.19 -12.79
CA PRO A 159 -20.27 6.81 -11.49
C PRO A 159 -18.78 6.84 -11.11
N ALA A 160 -17.94 5.91 -11.61
CA ALA A 160 -16.52 5.88 -11.25
C ALA A 160 -15.73 7.04 -11.86
N LEU A 161 -16.16 7.59 -13.00
CA LEU A 161 -15.53 8.74 -13.61
C LEU A 161 -15.73 9.99 -12.74
N ALA A 162 -16.97 10.22 -12.28
CA ALA A 162 -17.30 11.31 -11.37
C ALA A 162 -16.63 11.15 -9.99
N VAL A 163 -16.72 9.96 -9.38
CA VAL A 163 -16.09 9.68 -8.08
C VAL A 163 -14.57 9.76 -8.19
N GLY A 164 -13.97 9.20 -9.23
CA GLY A 164 -12.53 9.26 -9.46
C GLY A 164 -12.04 10.68 -9.67
N LEU A 165 -12.78 11.53 -10.40
CA LEU A 165 -12.45 12.95 -10.56
C LEU A 165 -12.55 13.72 -9.25
N VAL A 166 -13.56 13.45 -8.41
CA VAL A 166 -13.69 14.06 -7.09
C VAL A 166 -12.53 13.64 -6.19
N VAL A 167 -12.20 12.36 -6.13
CA VAL A 167 -11.09 11.86 -5.31
C VAL A 167 -9.75 12.40 -5.83
N LEU A 168 -9.54 12.42 -7.15
CA LEU A 168 -8.35 13.01 -7.76
C LEU A 168 -8.23 14.51 -7.44
N GLY A 169 -9.33 15.26 -7.56
CA GLY A 169 -9.39 16.67 -7.19
C GLY A 169 -9.04 16.90 -5.73
N VAL A 170 -9.59 16.09 -4.81
CA VAL A 170 -9.24 16.13 -3.39
C VAL A 170 -7.76 15.83 -3.16
N LEU A 171 -7.17 14.83 -3.83
CA LEU A 171 -5.76 14.50 -3.68
C LEU A 171 -4.83 15.58 -4.26
N VAL A 172 -5.21 16.20 -5.37
CA VAL A 172 -4.48 17.35 -5.94
C VAL A 172 -4.53 18.54 -4.98
N LEU A 173 -5.69 18.81 -4.37
CA LEU A 173 -5.82 19.86 -3.35
C LEU A 173 -4.96 19.55 -2.13
N LEU A 174 -5.01 18.33 -1.61
CA LEU A 174 -4.20 17.91 -0.46
C LEU A 174 -2.70 17.97 -0.76
N SER A 175 -2.28 17.52 -1.94
CA SER A 175 -0.87 17.58 -2.36
C SER A 175 -0.40 19.01 -2.61
N GLY A 176 -1.24 19.89 -3.17
CA GLY A 176 -0.95 21.32 -3.34
C GLY A 176 -0.80 22.07 -2.00
N VAL A 177 -1.66 21.77 -1.02
CA VAL A 177 -1.58 22.35 0.33
C VAL A 177 -0.32 21.88 1.08
N VAL A 178 0.10 20.63 0.87
CA VAL A 178 1.32 20.08 1.49
C VAL A 178 2.60 20.57 0.78
N GLY A 179 2.56 20.75 -0.55
CA GLY A 179 3.68 21.23 -1.36
C GLY A 179 3.96 22.73 -1.24
N GLY A 180 2.92 23.56 -1.04
CA GLY A 180 3.05 25.02 -0.92
C GLY A 180 3.88 25.49 0.28
N ARG A 181 4.02 24.67 1.33
CA ARG A 181 4.83 24.99 2.52
C ARG A 181 6.34 24.89 2.33
N ARG A 182 6.84 24.40 1.19
CA ARG A 182 8.29 24.33 0.89
C ARG A 182 8.84 25.57 0.17
N ARG A 183 8.01 26.57 -0.15
CA ARG A 183 8.40 27.78 -0.90
C ARG A 183 8.15 29.11 -0.16
N ALA A 184 7.83 29.07 1.13
CA ALA A 184 7.63 30.26 1.97
C ALA A 184 8.66 30.28 3.10
#